data_AF-A0A848KF15-F1
#
_entry.id   AF-A0A848KF15-F1
#
_cell.length_a   1.000
_cell.length_b   1.000
_cell.length_c   1.000
_cell.angle_alpha   90.00
_cell.angle_beta   90.00
_cell.angle_gamma   90.00
#
_symmetry.space_group_name_H-M   'P 1'
#
loop_
_entity.id
_entity.type
_entity.pdbx_description
1 polymer ?
#
loop_
_entity_poly.entity_id
_entity_poly.type
_entity_poly.pdbx_seq_one_letter_code
_entity_poly.pdbx_strand_id
1 'polypeptide(L)'
;MVIWDHLLAGAVEDGNTAALVQLASRLWATIDTFSGAAAEAYRRFADERLRRDKTSHDLLLTSLLDGPIENETRTAELIRELDLPPRASYLVVTAEDDPLHDLAARLARAGIPSAWTEQRGRVFGVVALGPRTDPATVTAMLSESVQGRIGTSQPHSVGTLPVHGKREALAAKRCLAPGSAGVHVFGSSPIALLVTAASDVTDQICTGVLGGLAELPAAARTVLLDTLQAWFDAKGSTADAAKILHCHRNTVLYRLNQIAELTGRSVTDPRSSAELYVASTANALGSSRFAAT
;
A
#
# COMPACT_ATOMS: atom_id res chain seq x y z
N MET A 1 -23.04 -30.52 42.84
CA MET A 1 -24.22 -31.41 42.92
C MET A 1 -24.54 -31.77 44.38
N VAL A 2 -23.58 -32.27 45.17
CA VAL A 2 -23.75 -32.66 46.61
C VAL A 2 -24.32 -31.57 47.55
N ILE A 3 -23.98 -30.29 47.34
CA ILE A 3 -24.48 -29.19 48.17
C ILE A 3 -25.98 -28.94 47.94
N TRP A 4 -26.47 -29.18 46.72
CA TRP A 4 -27.88 -28.96 46.41
C TRP A 4 -28.78 -29.99 47.10
N ASP A 5 -28.35 -31.24 47.10
CA ASP A 5 -29.10 -32.34 47.72
C ASP A 5 -29.19 -32.20 49.25
N HIS A 6 -28.14 -31.68 49.90
CA HIS A 6 -28.16 -31.38 51.34
C HIS A 6 -29.06 -30.19 51.70
N LEU A 7 -29.10 -29.15 50.87
CA LEU A 7 -29.96 -27.99 51.11
C LEU A 7 -31.45 -28.34 50.88
N LEU A 8 -31.74 -29.14 49.85
CA LEU A 8 -33.09 -29.65 49.59
C LEU A 8 -33.60 -30.55 50.73
N ALA A 9 -32.75 -31.42 51.28
CA ALA A 9 -33.12 -32.29 52.39
C ALA A 9 -33.53 -31.51 53.65
N GLY A 10 -32.72 -30.54 54.09
CA GLY A 10 -32.99 -29.80 55.34
C GLY A 10 -34.21 -28.87 55.28
N ALA A 11 -34.57 -28.34 54.11
CA ALA A 11 -35.68 -27.40 54.01
C ALA A 11 -37.03 -28.05 53.64
N VAL A 12 -37.02 -29.31 53.19
CA VAL A 12 -38.23 -30.15 53.17
C VAL A 12 -38.61 -30.57 54.59
N GLU A 13 -37.64 -30.77 55.49
CA GLU A 13 -37.88 -31.07 56.92
C GLU A 13 -38.44 -29.87 57.71
N ASP A 14 -37.96 -28.64 57.45
CA ASP A 14 -38.35 -27.43 58.22
C ASP A 14 -39.56 -26.65 57.63
N GLY A 15 -40.10 -27.06 56.49
CA GLY A 15 -41.28 -26.43 55.85
C GLY A 15 -41.07 -25.00 55.32
N ASN A 16 -39.84 -24.51 55.28
CA ASN A 16 -39.53 -23.12 54.94
C ASN A 16 -39.05 -22.95 53.48
N THR A 17 -39.96 -23.22 52.53
CA THR A 17 -39.70 -23.16 51.08
C THR A 17 -39.23 -21.76 50.62
N ALA A 18 -39.66 -20.70 51.31
CA ALA A 18 -39.23 -19.33 51.00
C ALA A 18 -37.73 -19.12 51.23
N ALA A 19 -37.15 -19.74 52.27
CA ALA A 19 -35.72 -19.67 52.55
C ALA A 19 -34.89 -20.39 51.46
N LEU A 20 -35.37 -21.52 50.93
CA LEU A 20 -34.72 -22.23 49.82
C LEU A 20 -34.67 -21.40 48.55
N VAL A 21 -35.78 -20.76 48.18
CA VAL A 21 -35.83 -19.94 46.97
C VAL A 21 -34.86 -18.76 47.08
N GLN A 22 -34.80 -18.10 48.24
CA GLN A 22 -33.84 -17.01 48.47
C GLN A 22 -32.38 -17.49 48.42
N LEU A 23 -32.09 -18.66 48.99
CA LEU A 23 -30.76 -19.25 48.95
C LEU A 23 -30.38 -19.67 47.51
N ALA A 24 -31.31 -20.27 46.77
CA ALA A 24 -31.15 -20.61 45.36
C ALA A 24 -30.83 -19.38 44.52
N SER A 25 -31.61 -18.30 44.67
CA SER A 25 -31.38 -17.04 43.95
C SER A 25 -30.03 -16.41 44.30
N ARG A 26 -29.60 -16.45 45.57
CA ARG A 26 -28.28 -15.95 46.00
C ARG A 26 -27.13 -16.78 45.44
N LEU A 27 -27.25 -18.10 45.46
CA LEU A 27 -26.27 -19.01 44.87
C LEU A 27 -26.18 -18.79 43.35
N TRP A 28 -27.33 -18.64 42.68
CA TRP A 28 -27.38 -18.40 41.24
C TRP A 28 -26.74 -17.06 40.87
N ALA A 29 -27.07 -15.98 41.60
CA ALA A 29 -26.45 -14.66 41.39
C ALA A 29 -24.93 -14.68 41.65
N THR A 30 -24.49 -15.47 42.62
CA THR A 30 -23.07 -15.63 42.93
C THR A 30 -22.35 -16.40 41.82
N ILE A 31 -22.94 -17.51 41.33
CA ILE A 31 -22.44 -18.26 40.17
C ILE A 31 -22.37 -17.37 38.93
N ASP A 32 -23.43 -16.60 38.63
CA ASP A 32 -23.47 -15.69 37.48
C ASP A 32 -22.38 -14.61 37.56
N THR A 33 -22.16 -14.04 38.74
CA THR A 33 -21.08 -13.08 38.99
C THR A 33 -19.70 -13.70 38.76
N PHE A 34 -19.44 -14.90 39.27
CA PHE A 34 -18.17 -15.60 39.07
C PHE A 34 -17.98 -16.05 37.63
N SER A 35 -19.02 -16.54 36.96
CA SER A 35 -19.00 -16.92 35.54
C SER A 35 -18.75 -15.71 34.65
N GLY A 36 -19.39 -14.57 34.92
CA GLY A 36 -19.14 -13.31 34.22
C GLY A 36 -17.69 -12.82 34.39
N ALA A 37 -17.19 -12.80 35.63
CA ALA A 37 -15.82 -12.41 35.92
C ALA A 37 -14.78 -13.34 35.26
N ALA A 38 -15.02 -14.65 35.26
CA ALA A 38 -14.15 -15.64 34.62
C ALA A 38 -14.15 -15.50 33.08
N ALA A 39 -15.32 -15.32 32.47
CA ALA A 39 -15.44 -15.10 31.02
C ALA A 39 -14.74 -13.80 30.59
N GLU A 40 -14.84 -12.74 31.40
CA GLU A 40 -14.17 -11.47 31.11
C GLU A 40 -12.65 -11.56 31.29
N ALA A 41 -12.18 -12.21 32.36
CA ALA A 41 -10.76 -12.47 32.57
C ALA A 41 -10.15 -13.29 31.42
N TYR A 42 -10.87 -14.32 30.94
CA TYR A 42 -10.45 -15.12 29.79
C TYR A 42 -10.38 -14.29 28.50
N ARG A 43 -11.42 -13.49 28.20
CA ARG A 43 -11.42 -12.59 27.03
C ARG A 43 -10.24 -11.61 27.07
N ARG A 44 -10.01 -10.96 28.22
CA ARG A 44 -8.86 -10.05 28.40
C ARG A 44 -7.53 -10.75 28.15
N PHE A 45 -7.35 -11.96 28.70
CA PHE A 45 -6.13 -12.73 28.52
C PHE A 45 -5.91 -13.15 27.06
N ALA A 46 -6.98 -13.60 26.37
CA ALA A 46 -6.94 -13.94 24.96
C ALA A 46 -6.58 -12.72 24.09
N ASP A 47 -7.20 -11.57 24.35
CA ASP A 47 -6.92 -10.33 23.62
C ASP A 47 -5.50 -9.82 23.88
N GLU A 48 -5.01 -9.89 25.13
CA GLU A 48 -3.64 -9.55 25.48
C GLU A 48 -2.62 -10.42 24.74
N ARG A 49 -2.90 -11.73 24.63
CA ARG A 49 -2.05 -12.66 23.90
C ARG A 49 -1.97 -12.29 22.42
N LEU A 50 -3.12 -12.06 21.78
CA LEU A 50 -3.19 -11.67 20.36
C LEU A 50 -2.50 -10.32 20.11
N ARG A 51 -2.70 -9.33 20.99
CA ARG A 51 -2.02 -8.03 20.89
C ARG A 51 -0.51 -8.16 21.03
N ARG A 52 -0.01 -8.93 22.01
CA ARG A 52 1.43 -9.16 22.18
C ARG A 52 2.03 -9.84 20.97
N ASP A 53 1.34 -10.85 20.43
CA ASP A 53 1.79 -11.58 19.24
C ASP A 53 1.89 -10.66 18.03
N LYS A 54 0.85 -9.84 17.79
CA LYS A 54 0.86 -8.79 16.77
C LYS A 54 1.98 -7.77 16.99
N THR A 55 2.15 -7.26 18.20
CA THR A 55 3.23 -6.29 18.51
C THR A 55 4.61 -6.89 18.25
N SER A 56 4.84 -8.15 18.65
CA SER A 56 6.09 -8.85 18.37
C SER A 56 6.31 -8.97 16.85
N HIS A 57 5.29 -9.39 16.10
CA HIS A 57 5.35 -9.52 14.65
C HIS A 57 5.63 -8.18 13.94
N ASP A 58 4.97 -7.10 14.37
CA ASP A 58 5.17 -5.75 13.85
C ASP A 58 6.61 -5.27 14.10
N LEU A 59 7.18 -5.56 15.27
CA LEU A 59 8.56 -5.23 15.63
C LEU A 59 9.58 -6.03 14.80
N LEU A 60 9.35 -7.33 14.60
CA LEU A 60 10.21 -8.19 13.77
C LEU A 60 10.23 -7.71 12.32
N LEU A 61 9.06 -7.41 11.75
CA LEU A 61 8.97 -6.92 10.38
C LEU A 61 9.57 -5.52 10.24
N THR A 62 9.40 -4.66 11.24
CA THR A 62 10.09 -3.36 11.27
C THR A 62 11.61 -3.55 11.33
N SER A 63 12.10 -4.47 12.16
CA SER A 63 13.53 -4.80 12.23
C SER A 63 14.06 -5.36 10.91
N LEU A 64 13.27 -6.17 10.20
CA LEU A 64 13.64 -6.70 8.89
C LEU A 64 13.77 -5.60 7.82
N LEU A 65 12.89 -4.59 7.87
CA LEU A 65 12.80 -3.55 6.84
C LEU A 65 13.63 -2.29 7.12
N ASP A 66 13.85 -1.96 8.40
CA ASP A 66 14.57 -0.76 8.86
C ASP A 66 15.82 -1.06 9.68
N GLY A 67 16.05 -2.32 10.04
CA GLY A 67 17.20 -2.72 10.84
C GLY A 67 18.52 -2.34 10.17
N PRO A 68 19.62 -2.34 10.94
CA PRO A 68 20.94 -2.25 10.34
C PRO A 68 21.10 -3.34 9.28
N ILE A 69 22.01 -3.15 8.32
CA ILE A 69 22.33 -4.21 7.35
C ILE A 69 22.94 -5.37 8.15
N GLU A 70 22.08 -6.31 8.53
CA GLU A 70 22.43 -7.50 9.28
C GLU A 70 22.99 -8.56 8.35
N ASN A 71 23.67 -9.57 8.93
CA ASN A 71 24.13 -10.70 8.13
C ASN A 71 22.94 -11.54 7.64
N GLU A 72 23.14 -12.28 6.55
CA GLU A 72 22.08 -13.10 5.94
C GLU A 72 21.48 -14.12 6.93
N THR A 73 22.28 -14.62 7.87
CA THR A 73 21.84 -15.54 8.92
C THR A 73 20.76 -14.93 9.81
N ARG A 74 20.97 -13.70 10.29
CA ARG A 74 20.02 -13.01 11.15
C ARG A 74 18.75 -12.64 10.39
N THR A 75 18.88 -12.20 9.14
CA THR A 75 17.72 -11.97 8.27
C THR A 75 16.91 -13.25 8.05
N ALA A 76 17.58 -14.39 7.87
CA ALA A 76 16.90 -15.69 7.76
C ALA A 76 16.19 -16.09 9.07
N GLU A 77 16.75 -15.75 10.25
CA GLU A 77 16.07 -15.95 11.54
C GLU A 77 14.78 -15.12 11.61
N LEU A 78 14.85 -13.82 11.32
CA LEU A 78 13.68 -12.94 11.30
C LEU A 78 12.59 -13.44 10.35
N ILE A 79 12.97 -13.90 9.14
CA ILE A 79 12.04 -14.47 8.17
C ILE A 79 11.32 -15.71 8.72
N ARG A 80 12.03 -16.60 9.42
CA ARG A 80 11.40 -17.77 10.05
C ARG A 80 10.48 -17.38 11.20
N GLU A 81 10.87 -16.40 12.01
CA GLU A 81 10.05 -15.89 13.12
C GLU A 81 8.78 -15.16 12.62
N LEU A 82 8.80 -14.67 11.39
CA LEU A 82 7.64 -14.11 10.66
C LEU A 82 6.82 -15.18 9.91
N ASP A 83 7.08 -16.48 10.14
CA ASP A 83 6.45 -17.61 9.43
C ASP A 83 6.57 -17.55 7.90
N LEU A 84 7.62 -16.88 7.40
CA LEU A 84 7.92 -16.79 5.97
C LEU A 84 8.87 -17.92 5.54
N PRO A 85 8.69 -18.49 4.33
CA PRO A 85 9.49 -19.62 3.86
C PRO A 85 10.93 -19.19 3.55
N PRO A 86 11.97 -19.74 4.20
CA PRO A 86 13.34 -19.21 4.17
C PRO A 86 14.03 -19.27 2.79
N ARG A 87 13.53 -20.10 1.88
CA ARG A 87 14.06 -20.27 0.50
C ARG A 87 13.07 -19.75 -0.54
N ALA A 88 12.63 -18.51 -0.36
CA ALA A 88 11.80 -17.79 -1.32
C ALA A 88 12.50 -16.51 -1.79
N SER A 89 11.97 -15.92 -2.87
CA SER A 89 12.19 -14.50 -3.15
C SER A 89 11.07 -13.70 -2.48
N TYR A 90 11.31 -12.44 -2.15
CA TYR A 90 10.37 -11.62 -1.40
C TYR A 90 10.11 -10.31 -2.13
N LEU A 91 8.85 -9.88 -2.12
CA LEU A 91 8.45 -8.53 -2.51
C LEU A 91 8.12 -7.71 -1.27
N VAL A 92 8.55 -6.45 -1.27
CA VAL A 92 8.02 -5.46 -0.34
C VAL A 92 6.91 -4.67 -1.02
N VAL A 93 5.78 -4.54 -0.35
CA VAL A 93 4.61 -3.80 -0.79
C VAL A 93 4.36 -2.67 0.21
N THR A 94 3.98 -1.49 -0.27
CA THR A 94 3.60 -0.37 0.61
C THR A 94 2.42 0.42 0.06
N ALA A 95 1.54 0.90 0.95
CA ALA A 95 0.41 1.76 0.63
C ALA A 95 0.29 2.93 1.66
N GLU A 96 -0.50 3.95 1.31
CA GLU A 96 -0.78 5.11 2.19
C GLU A 96 -1.91 4.88 3.19
N ASP A 97 -2.91 4.10 2.82
CA ASP A 97 -4.05 3.73 3.69
C ASP A 97 -4.00 2.23 3.99
N ASP A 98 -5.05 1.68 4.60
CA ASP A 98 -5.22 0.25 4.89
C ASP A 98 -6.04 -0.55 3.82
N PRO A 99 -5.83 -0.41 2.48
CA PRO A 99 -6.42 -1.33 1.52
C PRO A 99 -5.65 -2.67 1.48
N LEU A 100 -4.54 -2.78 2.21
CA LEU A 100 -3.70 -3.96 2.24
C LEU A 100 -4.20 -5.03 3.23
N HIS A 101 -5.12 -4.71 4.15
CA HIS A 101 -5.75 -5.72 5.01
C HIS A 101 -6.55 -6.77 4.22
N ASP A 102 -7.35 -6.34 3.23
CA ASP A 102 -8.07 -7.25 2.33
C ASP A 102 -7.09 -8.09 1.50
N LEU A 103 -6.00 -7.48 1.05
CA LEU A 103 -4.95 -8.19 0.33
C LEU A 103 -4.30 -9.28 1.18
N ALA A 104 -3.98 -9.01 2.44
CA ALA A 104 -3.41 -10.00 3.36
C ALA A 104 -4.32 -11.24 3.46
N ALA A 105 -5.63 -11.03 3.62
CA ALA A 105 -6.61 -12.12 3.65
C ALA A 105 -6.73 -12.86 2.30
N ARG A 106 -6.64 -12.15 1.18
CA ARG A 106 -6.65 -12.74 -0.18
C ARG A 106 -5.40 -13.58 -0.45
N LEU A 107 -4.22 -13.10 -0.06
CA LEU A 107 -2.95 -13.84 -0.17
C LEU A 107 -2.99 -15.08 0.70
N ALA A 108 -3.50 -14.99 1.94
CA ALA A 108 -3.68 -16.14 2.82
C ALA A 108 -4.61 -17.20 2.20
N ARG A 109 -5.74 -16.81 1.60
CA ARG A 109 -6.65 -17.72 0.88
C ARG A 109 -6.00 -18.37 -0.35
N ALA A 110 -5.12 -17.64 -1.03
CA ALA A 110 -4.32 -18.16 -2.14
C ALA A 110 -3.12 -19.03 -1.68
N GLY A 111 -2.89 -19.16 -0.37
CA GLY A 111 -1.76 -19.88 0.19
C GLY A 111 -0.41 -19.21 -0.06
N ILE A 112 -0.40 -17.88 -0.19
CA ILE A 112 0.80 -17.06 -0.39
C ILE A 112 1.20 -16.46 0.97
N PRO A 113 2.32 -16.92 1.59
CA PRO A 113 2.77 -16.40 2.87
C PRO A 113 3.13 -14.92 2.78
N SER A 114 2.65 -14.13 3.73
CA SER A 114 2.94 -12.70 3.80
C SER A 114 2.90 -12.20 5.24
N ALA A 115 3.74 -11.20 5.53
CA ALA A 115 3.83 -10.53 6.82
C ALA A 115 3.55 -9.04 6.63
N TRP A 116 2.78 -8.42 7.53
CA TRP A 116 2.32 -7.03 7.42
C TRP A 116 2.60 -6.25 8.70
N THR A 117 2.93 -4.97 8.57
CA THR A 117 3.13 -4.03 9.68
C THR A 117 2.66 -2.65 9.26
N GLU A 118 2.28 -1.82 10.23
CA GLU A 118 1.96 -0.42 10.01
C GLU A 118 3.03 0.47 10.67
N GLN A 119 3.57 1.40 9.90
CA GLN A 119 4.59 2.33 10.38
C GLN A 119 4.30 3.75 9.90
N ARG A 120 4.10 4.67 10.86
CA ARG A 120 3.86 6.10 10.60
C ARG A 120 2.69 6.33 9.63
N GLY A 121 1.58 5.62 9.83
CA GLY A 121 0.39 5.71 8.97
C GLY A 121 0.62 5.18 7.55
N ARG A 122 1.47 4.17 7.39
CA ARG A 122 1.70 3.45 6.13
C ARG A 122 1.78 1.98 6.41
N VAL A 123 1.13 1.19 5.58
CA VAL A 123 1.23 -0.26 5.67
C VAL A 123 2.40 -0.73 4.81
N PHE A 124 3.18 -1.66 5.36
CA PHE A 124 4.24 -2.40 4.68
C PHE A 124 3.94 -3.89 4.76
N GLY A 125 4.13 -4.59 3.64
CA GLY A 125 3.99 -6.03 3.54
C GLY A 125 5.22 -6.67 2.93
N VAL A 126 5.64 -7.81 3.45
CA VAL A 126 6.60 -8.71 2.81
C VAL A 126 5.84 -9.92 2.31
N VAL A 127 5.86 -10.15 1.00
CA VAL A 127 5.16 -11.25 0.34
C VAL A 127 6.18 -12.25 -0.18
N ALA A 128 6.04 -13.52 0.21
CA ALA A 128 6.92 -14.59 -0.26
C ALA A 128 6.48 -15.10 -1.63
N LEU A 129 7.39 -15.08 -2.58
CA LEU A 129 7.26 -15.64 -3.92
C LEU A 129 7.71 -17.10 -3.88
N GLY A 130 6.73 -18.01 -3.88
CA GLY A 130 6.97 -19.44 -4.03
C GLY A 130 7.13 -19.86 -5.50
N PRO A 131 7.36 -21.17 -5.76
CA PRO A 131 7.55 -21.71 -7.11
C PRO A 131 6.37 -21.46 -8.08
N ARG A 132 5.18 -21.20 -7.55
CA ARG A 132 3.94 -20.97 -8.31
C ARG A 132 3.45 -19.52 -8.25
N THR A 133 4.18 -18.64 -7.57
CA THR A 133 3.77 -17.26 -7.33
C THR A 133 4.82 -16.34 -7.91
N ASP A 134 4.52 -15.78 -9.09
CA ASP A 134 5.37 -14.77 -9.70
C ASP A 134 4.96 -13.35 -9.26
N PRO A 135 5.82 -12.33 -9.49
CA PRO A 135 5.49 -10.94 -9.15
C PRO A 135 4.26 -10.41 -9.88
N ALA A 136 4.00 -10.89 -11.10
CA ALA A 136 2.85 -10.45 -11.90
C ALA A 136 1.53 -10.87 -11.25
N THR A 137 1.47 -12.06 -10.67
CA THR A 137 0.31 -12.57 -9.92
C THR A 137 -0.01 -11.67 -8.73
N VAL A 138 1.01 -11.32 -7.93
CA VAL A 138 0.84 -10.42 -6.77
C VAL A 138 0.39 -9.02 -7.22
N THR A 139 0.96 -8.51 -8.31
CA THR A 139 0.60 -7.22 -8.91
C THR A 139 -0.85 -7.20 -9.42
N ALA A 140 -1.31 -8.30 -10.04
CA ALA A 140 -2.69 -8.45 -10.47
C ALA A 140 -3.65 -8.46 -9.27
N MET A 141 -3.33 -9.23 -8.22
CA MET A 141 -4.13 -9.24 -6.99
C MET A 141 -4.22 -7.85 -6.34
N LEU A 142 -3.11 -7.13 -6.28
CA LEU A 142 -3.05 -5.74 -5.81
C LEU A 142 -3.97 -4.81 -6.60
N SER A 143 -4.03 -4.99 -7.93
CA SER A 143 -4.80 -4.14 -8.83
C SER A 143 -6.31 -4.32 -8.70
N GLU A 144 -6.80 -5.48 -8.23
CA GLU A 144 -8.23 -5.78 -8.10
C GLU A 144 -8.95 -4.96 -7.02
N SER A 145 -8.26 -4.55 -5.95
CA SER A 145 -8.85 -3.83 -4.80
C SER A 145 -8.13 -2.49 -4.54
N VAL A 146 -7.50 -1.90 -5.56
CA VAL A 146 -6.66 -0.71 -5.36
C VAL A 146 -7.52 0.53 -5.07
N GLN A 147 -7.37 1.08 -3.86
CA GLN A 147 -8.06 2.32 -3.44
C GLN A 147 -7.11 3.52 -3.32
N GLY A 148 -5.80 3.30 -3.41
CA GLY A 148 -4.80 4.34 -3.27
C GLY A 148 -3.50 3.97 -3.99
N ARG A 149 -2.42 4.67 -3.65
CA ARG A 149 -1.11 4.43 -4.27
C ARG A 149 -0.41 3.26 -3.61
N ILE A 150 -0.11 2.24 -4.39
CA ILE A 150 0.64 1.06 -3.95
C ILE A 150 1.97 1.01 -4.70
N GLY A 151 3.07 0.92 -3.96
CA GLY A 151 4.40 0.65 -4.53
C GLY A 151 4.88 -0.74 -4.19
N THR A 152 5.52 -1.42 -5.14
CA THR A 152 6.15 -2.72 -4.92
C THR A 152 7.63 -2.66 -5.27
N SER A 153 8.48 -3.35 -4.51
CA SER A 153 9.89 -3.54 -4.84
C SER A 153 10.06 -4.51 -6.01
N GLN A 154 11.30 -4.71 -6.46
CA GLN A 154 11.67 -5.92 -7.21
C GLN A 154 11.74 -7.13 -6.26
N PRO A 155 11.73 -8.37 -6.80
CA PRO A 155 11.99 -9.57 -6.01
C PRO A 155 13.40 -9.57 -5.42
N HIS A 156 13.50 -9.83 -4.11
CA HIS A 156 14.77 -9.91 -3.40
C HIS A 156 14.98 -11.27 -2.74
N SER A 157 16.23 -11.69 -2.65
CA SER A 157 16.65 -12.77 -1.75
C SER A 157 16.70 -12.30 -0.30
N VAL A 158 16.87 -13.24 0.64
CA VAL A 158 17.08 -12.95 2.06
C VAL A 158 18.18 -11.89 2.26
N GLY A 159 19.34 -12.04 1.62
CA GLY A 159 20.44 -11.08 1.79
C GLY A 159 20.22 -9.67 1.23
N THR A 160 19.32 -9.49 0.25
CA THR A 160 19.11 -8.19 -0.42
C THR A 160 17.84 -7.46 0.04
N LEU A 161 16.90 -8.18 0.65
CA LEU A 161 15.61 -7.67 1.10
C LEU A 161 15.73 -6.47 2.07
N PRO A 162 16.52 -6.53 3.16
CA PRO A 162 16.65 -5.41 4.11
C PRO A 162 17.29 -4.17 3.49
N VAL A 163 18.15 -4.35 2.49
CA VAL A 163 18.93 -3.27 1.88
C VAL A 163 18.09 -2.47 0.86
N HIS A 164 17.23 -3.17 0.12
CA HIS A 164 16.57 -2.58 -1.05
C HIS A 164 15.05 -2.56 -0.95
N GLY A 165 14.42 -3.60 -0.39
CA GLY A 165 12.99 -3.84 -0.55
C GLY A 165 12.12 -2.64 -0.13
N LYS A 166 12.30 -2.14 1.09
CA LYS A 166 11.53 -0.99 1.58
C LYS A 166 11.78 0.27 0.75
N ARG A 167 13.04 0.58 0.46
CA ARG A 167 13.44 1.77 -0.32
C ARG A 167 12.82 1.74 -1.72
N GLU A 168 12.88 0.59 -2.37
CA GLU A 168 12.32 0.38 -3.71
C GLU A 168 10.80 0.49 -3.72
N ALA A 169 10.10 -0.15 -2.78
CA ALA A 169 8.65 -0.05 -2.67
C ALA A 169 8.20 1.41 -2.45
N LEU A 170 8.91 2.16 -1.60
CA LEU A 170 8.65 3.60 -1.39
C LEU A 170 8.96 4.45 -2.62
N ALA A 171 10.03 4.15 -3.36
CA ALA A 171 10.34 4.82 -4.61
C ALA A 171 9.27 4.54 -5.68
N ALA A 172 8.87 3.27 -5.85
CA ALA A 172 7.82 2.89 -6.78
C ALA A 172 6.49 3.58 -6.47
N LYS A 173 6.11 3.66 -5.19
CA LYS A 173 4.89 4.39 -4.79
C LYS A 173 4.91 5.86 -5.20
N ARG A 174 6.08 6.52 -5.14
CA ARG A 174 6.24 7.93 -5.55
C ARG A 174 6.11 8.14 -7.05
N CYS A 175 6.21 7.09 -7.86
CA CYS A 175 5.95 7.14 -9.30
C CYS A 175 4.45 7.13 -9.65
N LEU A 176 3.56 7.22 -8.66
CA LEU A 176 2.14 7.43 -8.84
C LEU A 176 1.78 8.85 -8.39
N ALA A 177 0.98 9.55 -9.21
CA ALA A 177 0.56 10.92 -8.94
C ALA A 177 -0.27 11.01 -7.65
N PRO A 178 -0.06 12.02 -6.78
CA PRO A 178 -0.90 12.26 -5.61
C PRO A 178 -2.41 12.23 -5.94
N GLY A 179 -3.19 11.56 -5.09
CA GLY A 179 -4.65 11.38 -5.29
C GLY A 179 -5.06 10.31 -6.32
N SER A 180 -4.11 9.70 -7.04
CA SER A 180 -4.39 8.56 -7.91
C SER A 180 -4.48 7.24 -7.13
N ALA A 181 -5.19 6.27 -7.70
CA ALA A 181 -5.18 4.87 -7.27
C ALA A 181 -4.47 4.02 -8.33
N GLY A 182 -3.55 3.17 -7.90
CA GLY A 182 -2.78 2.33 -8.80
C GLY A 182 -1.67 1.57 -8.11
N VAL A 183 -1.10 0.62 -8.85
CA VAL A 183 0.05 -0.19 -8.42
C VAL A 183 1.22 0.17 -9.32
N HIS A 184 2.37 0.48 -8.74
CA HIS A 184 3.60 0.70 -9.48
C HIS A 184 4.69 -0.22 -8.98
N VAL A 185 5.34 -0.90 -9.92
CA VAL A 185 6.46 -1.81 -9.65
C VAL A 185 7.76 -1.06 -9.84
N PHE A 186 8.66 -1.13 -8.86
CA PHE A 186 9.98 -0.51 -8.94
C PHE A 186 10.69 -0.93 -10.23
N GLY A 187 11.25 0.02 -10.98
CA GLY A 187 11.97 -0.25 -12.22
C GLY A 187 11.09 -0.39 -13.47
N SER A 188 9.76 -0.42 -13.33
CA SER A 188 8.85 -0.46 -14.49
C SER A 188 8.81 0.85 -15.28
N SER A 189 9.15 1.99 -14.66
CA SER A 189 9.35 3.28 -15.32
C SER A 189 10.64 3.95 -14.82
N PRO A 190 11.78 3.74 -15.52
CA PRO A 190 13.05 4.36 -15.15
C PRO A 190 13.01 5.89 -15.12
N ILE A 191 12.25 6.50 -16.03
CA ILE A 191 12.12 7.97 -16.09
C ILE A 191 11.35 8.49 -14.87
N ALA A 192 10.23 7.87 -14.51
CA ALA A 192 9.51 8.25 -13.29
C ALA A 192 10.36 8.06 -12.01
N LEU A 193 11.18 7.02 -11.96
CA LEU A 193 12.12 6.82 -10.86
C LEU A 193 13.19 7.91 -10.80
N LEU A 194 13.79 8.29 -11.93
CA LEU A 194 14.79 9.36 -11.98
C LEU A 194 14.19 10.70 -11.55
N VAL A 195 13.00 11.02 -12.06
CA VAL A 195 12.25 12.23 -11.69
C VAL A 195 11.96 12.26 -10.18
N THR A 196 11.44 11.17 -9.62
CA THR A 196 11.10 11.11 -8.19
C THR A 196 12.33 11.08 -7.28
N ALA A 197 13.47 10.58 -7.76
CA ALA A 197 14.74 10.61 -7.03
C ALA A 197 15.38 12.00 -7.01
N ALA A 198 15.22 12.79 -8.08
CA ALA A 198 15.73 14.15 -8.21
C ALA A 198 14.63 15.21 -7.98
N SER A 199 13.81 15.01 -6.94
CA SER A 199 12.66 15.89 -6.65
C SER A 199 13.03 17.35 -6.44
N ASP A 200 14.25 17.63 -5.96
CA ASP A 200 14.82 18.96 -5.74
C ASP A 200 15.09 19.73 -7.05
N VAL A 201 15.46 19.03 -8.12
CA VAL A 201 15.74 19.62 -9.44
C VAL A 201 14.50 19.59 -10.35
N THR A 202 13.50 18.78 -10.00
CA THR A 202 12.29 18.55 -10.79
C THR A 202 11.53 19.86 -11.09
N ASP A 203 11.38 20.74 -10.09
CA ASP A 203 10.73 22.05 -10.28
C ASP A 203 11.46 22.93 -11.28
N GLN A 204 12.80 22.89 -11.29
CA GLN A 204 13.62 23.67 -12.21
C GLN A 204 13.49 23.14 -13.64
N ILE A 205 13.42 21.81 -13.82
CA ILE A 205 13.18 21.18 -15.12
C ILE A 205 11.80 21.56 -15.65
N CYS A 206 10.75 21.41 -14.82
CA CYS A 206 9.39 21.81 -15.19
C CYS A 206 9.32 23.28 -15.58
N THR A 207 9.93 24.17 -14.79
CA THR A 207 9.92 25.62 -15.07
C THR A 207 10.71 25.94 -16.35
N GLY A 208 11.87 25.34 -16.57
CA GLY A 208 12.70 25.61 -17.75
C GLY A 208 12.16 25.02 -19.06
N VAL A 209 11.44 23.90 -18.98
CA VAL A 209 10.89 23.21 -20.15
C VAL A 209 9.46 23.62 -20.45
N LEU A 210 8.60 23.66 -19.43
CA LEU A 210 7.16 23.95 -19.56
C LEU A 210 6.80 25.40 -19.16
N GLY A 211 7.78 26.23 -18.79
CA GLY A 211 7.55 27.59 -18.29
C GLY A 211 6.73 28.48 -19.22
N GLY A 212 6.90 28.34 -20.54
CA GLY A 212 6.09 29.08 -21.51
C GLY A 212 4.59 28.73 -21.50
N LEU A 213 4.22 27.58 -20.90
CA LEU A 213 2.83 27.19 -20.68
C LEU A 213 2.25 27.80 -19.38
N ALA A 214 3.09 28.32 -18.48
CA ALA A 214 2.66 28.84 -17.17
C ALA A 214 1.72 30.04 -17.30
N GLU A 215 1.97 30.89 -18.30
CA GLU A 215 1.22 32.12 -18.56
C GLU A 215 -0.17 31.87 -19.16
N LEU A 216 -0.47 30.63 -19.57
CA LEU A 216 -1.77 30.28 -20.11
C LEU A 216 -2.83 30.11 -19.00
N PRO A 217 -4.11 30.41 -19.28
CA PRO A 217 -5.21 30.01 -18.42
C PRO A 217 -5.18 28.51 -18.13
N ALA A 218 -5.50 28.12 -16.89
CA ALA A 218 -5.40 26.73 -16.42
C ALA A 218 -6.04 25.71 -17.39
N ALA A 219 -7.25 25.99 -17.87
CA ALA A 219 -7.93 25.12 -18.83
C ALA A 219 -7.14 24.92 -20.14
N ALA A 220 -6.60 26.00 -20.71
CA ALA A 220 -5.80 25.91 -21.94
C ALA A 220 -4.49 25.14 -21.70
N ARG A 221 -3.83 25.40 -20.57
CA ARG A 221 -2.63 24.68 -20.14
C ARG A 221 -2.88 23.18 -20.00
N THR A 222 -3.94 22.78 -19.30
CA THR A 222 -4.35 21.38 -19.15
C THR A 222 -4.56 20.72 -20.50
N VAL A 223 -5.30 21.35 -21.41
CA VAL A 223 -5.53 20.80 -22.76
C VAL A 223 -4.23 20.53 -23.52
N LEU A 224 -3.22 21.41 -23.40
CA LEU A 224 -1.93 21.21 -24.06
C LEU A 224 -1.12 20.08 -23.42
N LEU A 225 -1.06 20.03 -22.09
CA LEU A 225 -0.37 18.95 -21.36
C LEU A 225 -1.02 17.59 -21.61
N ASP A 226 -2.35 17.51 -21.60
CA ASP A 226 -3.10 16.30 -21.93
C ASP A 226 -2.84 15.86 -23.38
N THR A 227 -2.74 16.82 -24.31
CA THR A 227 -2.42 16.52 -25.70
C THR A 227 -1.02 15.95 -25.85
N LEU A 228 -0.05 16.49 -25.11
CA LEU A 228 1.32 16.01 -25.11
C LEU A 228 1.42 14.61 -24.50
N GLN A 229 0.75 14.36 -23.38
CA GLN A 229 0.69 13.04 -22.74
C GLN A 229 0.07 12.00 -23.69
N ALA A 230 -1.09 12.29 -24.28
CA ALA A 230 -1.75 11.39 -25.22
C ALA A 230 -0.89 11.10 -26.47
N TRP A 231 -0.08 12.07 -26.91
CA TRP A 231 0.85 11.86 -28.01
C TRP A 231 1.99 10.91 -27.65
N PHE A 232 2.53 11.02 -26.43
CA PHE A 232 3.53 10.08 -25.92
C PHE A 232 2.95 8.67 -25.71
N ASP A 233 1.75 8.57 -25.15
CA ASP A 233 1.04 7.29 -24.97
C ASP A 233 0.74 6.61 -26.33
N ALA A 234 0.48 7.43 -27.35
CA ALA A 234 0.31 7.01 -28.74
C ALA A 234 1.64 6.75 -29.49
N LYS A 235 2.78 6.67 -28.79
CA LYS A 235 4.12 6.43 -29.37
C LYS A 235 4.48 7.42 -30.49
N GLY A 236 4.02 8.65 -30.38
CA GLY A 236 4.24 9.72 -31.36
C GLY A 236 3.22 9.78 -32.49
N SER A 237 2.19 8.94 -32.49
CA SER A 237 1.13 8.95 -33.51
C SER A 237 0.11 10.04 -33.24
N THR A 238 0.10 11.08 -34.07
CA THR A 238 -0.93 12.14 -34.00
C THR A 238 -2.34 11.62 -34.31
N ALA A 239 -2.46 10.57 -35.12
CA ALA A 239 -3.74 9.97 -35.44
C ALA A 239 -4.31 9.18 -34.26
N ASP A 240 -3.47 8.44 -33.53
CA ASP A 240 -3.94 7.66 -32.38
C ASP A 240 -4.13 8.54 -31.15
N ALA A 241 -3.30 9.57 -30.95
CA ALA A 241 -3.53 10.60 -29.95
C ALA A 241 -4.88 11.31 -30.16
N ALA A 242 -5.26 11.59 -31.41
CA ALA A 242 -6.55 12.18 -31.74
C ALA A 242 -7.73 11.28 -31.36
N LYS A 243 -7.58 9.95 -31.48
CA LYS A 243 -8.59 8.99 -31.02
C LYS A 243 -8.72 9.00 -29.50
N ILE A 244 -7.59 9.02 -28.78
CA ILE A 244 -7.54 9.10 -27.31
C ILE A 244 -8.23 10.39 -26.81
N LEU A 245 -7.97 11.51 -27.47
CA LEU A 245 -8.50 12.83 -27.10
C LEU A 245 -9.88 13.14 -27.71
N HIS A 246 -10.46 12.21 -28.47
CA HIS A 246 -11.72 12.38 -29.19
C HIS A 246 -11.79 13.67 -30.04
N CYS A 247 -10.71 13.98 -30.76
CA CYS A 247 -10.61 15.17 -31.62
C CYS A 247 -10.07 14.82 -33.02
N HIS A 248 -9.94 15.82 -33.89
CA HIS A 248 -9.35 15.60 -35.21
C HIS A 248 -7.81 15.64 -35.14
N ARG A 249 -7.13 14.86 -35.98
CA ARG A 249 -5.65 14.82 -36.06
C ARG A 249 -5.02 16.22 -36.22
N ASN A 250 -5.65 17.09 -37.01
CA ASN A 250 -5.16 18.46 -37.21
C ASN A 250 -5.18 19.28 -35.91
N THR A 251 -6.14 19.02 -35.02
CA THR A 251 -6.19 19.69 -33.71
C THR A 251 -5.02 19.26 -32.83
N VAL A 252 -4.64 17.98 -32.86
CA VAL A 252 -3.43 17.50 -32.16
C VAL A 252 -2.18 18.18 -32.72
N LEU A 253 -2.01 18.18 -34.04
CA LEU A 253 -0.88 18.85 -34.70
C LEU A 253 -0.79 20.33 -34.35
N TYR A 254 -1.93 21.04 -34.40
CA TYR A 254 -2.00 22.45 -34.01
C TYR A 254 -1.53 22.67 -32.56
N ARG A 255 -2.03 21.86 -31.62
CA ARG A 255 -1.65 21.97 -30.20
C ARG A 255 -0.17 21.63 -29.97
N LEU A 256 0.38 20.63 -30.68
CA LEU A 256 1.81 20.31 -30.59
C LEU A 256 2.69 21.44 -31.14
N ASN A 257 2.28 22.10 -32.23
CA ASN A 257 2.97 23.28 -32.75
C ASN A 257 2.90 24.45 -31.77
N GLN A 258 1.74 24.67 -31.15
CA GLN A 258 1.57 25.70 -30.12
C GLN A 258 2.48 25.43 -28.91
N ILE A 259 2.61 24.18 -28.47
CA ILE A 259 3.57 23.81 -27.42
C ILE A 259 4.99 24.14 -27.85
N ALA A 260 5.37 23.85 -29.10
CA ALA A 260 6.70 24.15 -29.60
C ALA A 260 6.99 25.65 -29.65
N GLU A 261 6.02 26.48 -30.05
CA GLU A 261 6.13 27.94 -30.04
C GLU A 261 6.32 28.48 -28.62
N LEU A 262 5.55 27.97 -27.65
CA LEU A 262 5.59 28.44 -26.26
C LEU A 262 6.83 27.96 -25.50
N THR A 263 7.30 26.75 -25.76
CA THR A 263 8.40 26.12 -24.99
C THR A 263 9.75 26.18 -25.71
N GLY A 264 9.77 26.58 -26.98
CA GLY A 264 10.94 26.49 -27.86
C GLY A 264 11.34 25.06 -28.22
N ARG A 265 10.47 24.06 -27.97
CA ARG A 265 10.79 22.63 -28.07
C ARG A 265 9.82 21.89 -28.97
N SER A 266 10.33 21.28 -30.04
CA SER A 266 9.52 20.46 -30.92
C SER A 266 9.53 19.00 -30.51
N VAL A 267 8.36 18.34 -30.55
CA VAL A 267 8.26 16.88 -30.39
C VAL A 267 8.94 16.09 -31.51
N THR A 268 9.26 16.74 -32.64
CA THR A 268 9.98 16.14 -33.77
C THR A 268 11.50 16.14 -33.60
N ASP A 269 12.04 16.99 -32.72
CA ASP A 269 13.46 16.96 -32.36
C ASP A 269 13.66 15.98 -31.18
N PRO A 270 14.50 14.94 -31.29
CA PRO A 270 14.62 13.92 -30.26
C PRO A 270 15.00 14.45 -28.87
N ARG A 271 15.88 15.48 -28.80
CA ARG A 271 16.31 16.05 -27.52
C ARG A 271 15.17 16.84 -26.88
N SER A 272 14.56 17.73 -27.65
CA SER A 272 13.38 18.51 -27.24
C SER A 272 12.23 17.62 -26.80
N SER A 273 11.96 16.54 -27.55
CA SER A 273 10.92 15.55 -27.23
C SER A 273 11.20 14.82 -25.91
N ALA A 274 12.45 14.42 -25.66
CA ALA A 274 12.86 13.82 -24.40
C ALA A 274 12.73 14.81 -23.22
N GLU A 275 13.14 16.07 -23.40
CA GLU A 275 12.97 17.13 -22.39
C GLU A 275 11.49 17.34 -22.05
N LEU A 276 10.62 17.45 -23.07
CA LEU A 276 9.18 17.58 -22.92
C LEU A 276 8.59 16.36 -22.19
N TYR A 277 9.03 15.14 -22.50
CA TYR A 277 8.55 13.92 -21.83
C TYR A 277 8.92 13.90 -20.34
N VAL A 278 10.18 14.18 -20.01
CA VAL A 278 10.66 14.21 -18.62
C VAL A 278 9.93 15.30 -17.84
N ALA A 279 9.79 16.50 -18.40
CA ALA A 279 9.09 17.59 -17.73
C ALA A 279 7.58 17.32 -17.56
N SER A 280 6.94 16.68 -18.53
CA SER A 280 5.52 16.28 -18.40
C SER A 280 5.32 15.21 -17.33
N THR A 281 6.23 14.23 -17.28
CA THR A 281 6.25 13.19 -16.23
C THR A 281 6.46 13.82 -14.85
N ALA A 282 7.43 14.73 -14.74
CA ALA A 282 7.69 15.52 -13.55
C ALA A 282 6.48 16.31 -13.07
N ASN A 283 5.80 17.00 -13.99
CA ASN A 283 4.59 17.75 -13.68
C ASN A 283 3.44 16.84 -13.19
N ALA A 284 3.28 15.64 -13.77
CA ALA A 284 2.26 14.69 -13.34
C ALA A 284 2.54 14.10 -11.94
N LEU A 285 3.81 13.87 -11.61
CA LEU A 285 4.23 13.26 -10.34
C LEU A 285 4.37 14.28 -9.20
N GLY A 286 4.78 15.51 -9.49
CA GLY A 286 4.90 16.62 -8.55
C GLY A 286 3.66 17.50 -8.58
N SER A 287 2.63 17.19 -7.78
CA SER A 287 1.37 17.95 -7.70
C SER A 287 1.50 19.38 -7.10
N SER A 288 2.45 20.21 -7.52
CA SER A 288 2.61 21.56 -6.97
C SER A 288 3.46 22.48 -7.86
N ARG A 289 2.87 23.02 -8.94
CA ARG A 289 3.06 24.42 -9.42
C ARG A 289 2.19 24.77 -10.64
N PHE A 290 1.85 23.82 -11.52
CA PHE A 290 1.00 24.06 -12.69
C PHE A 290 -0.46 23.56 -12.55
N ALA A 291 -0.79 22.81 -11.50
CA ALA A 291 -2.12 22.27 -11.27
C ALA A 291 -3.03 23.14 -10.37
N ALA A 292 -2.48 24.17 -9.71
CA ALA A 292 -3.14 24.87 -8.61
C ALA A 292 -3.30 26.40 -8.78
N THR A 293 -3.21 26.93 -10.00
CA THR A 293 -3.54 28.34 -10.29
C THR A 293 -4.21 28.45 -11.65
#